data_AF-A0AAE9N262-F1
#
_entry.id   AF-A0AAE9N262-F1
#
_cell.length_a   1.000
_cell.length_b   1.000
_cell.length_c   1.000
_cell.angle_alpha   90.00
_cell.angle_beta   90.00
_cell.angle_gamma   90.00
#
_symmetry.space_group_name_H-M   'P 1'
#
loop_
_entity.id
_entity.type
_entity.pdbx_description
1 polymer ?
#
loop_
_entity_poly.entity_id
_entity_poly.type
_entity_poly.pdbx_seq_one_letter_code
_entity_poly.pdbx_strand_id
1 'polypeptide(L)'
;MFRNNHIHYQFKKGEVIVTHLETNKSVTKLCEALTHPRTLMGNFYEIDHCVKVLSKEVFSKSLFDKAPIAIVQLFGPSDGGYTNVELRAFREVVLGSGARDVYFPDTKLLHSSIDIINKNYICLED
;
A
#
# COMPACT_ATOMS: atom_id res chain seq x y z
N MET A 1 22.48 8.21 11.46
CA MET A 1 21.38 8.82 10.67
C MET A 1 20.43 7.70 10.27
N PHE A 2 19.23 7.64 10.85
CA PHE A 2 18.28 6.57 10.53
C PHE A 2 17.78 6.72 9.10
N ARG A 3 17.71 5.63 8.35
CA ARG A 3 17.27 5.63 6.95
C ARG A 3 15.74 5.79 6.87
N ASN A 4 15.29 6.65 5.97
CA ASN A 4 13.89 6.67 5.55
C ASN A 4 13.72 5.57 4.49
N ASN A 5 12.71 4.74 4.67
CA ASN A 5 12.36 3.67 3.74
C ASN A 5 10.92 3.91 3.27
N HIS A 6 10.64 3.60 2.01
CA HIS A 6 9.33 3.76 1.40
C HIS A 6 8.88 2.41 0.84
N ILE A 7 7.68 1.99 1.22
CA ILE A 7 7.06 0.79 0.68
C ILE A 7 5.85 1.21 -0.13
N HIS A 8 5.88 0.82 -1.40
CA HIS A 8 4.79 1.04 -2.34
C HIS A 8 3.90 -0.20 -2.39
N TYR A 9 2.62 -0.02 -2.09
CA TYR A 9 1.58 -1.03 -2.13
C TYR A 9 0.67 -0.75 -3.31
N GLN A 10 0.56 -1.71 -4.23
CA GLN A 10 -0.39 -1.66 -5.33
C GLN A 10 -1.43 -2.77 -5.10
N PHE A 11 -2.65 -2.36 -4.77
CA PHE A 11 -3.78 -3.26 -4.62
C PHE A 11 -4.52 -3.34 -5.95
N LYS A 12 -4.63 -4.54 -6.50
CA LYS A 12 -5.37 -4.83 -7.74
C LYS A 12 -6.42 -5.88 -7.44
N LYS A 13 -7.35 -6.07 -8.37
CA LYS A 13 -8.34 -7.13 -8.24
C LYS A 13 -7.64 -8.50 -8.17
N GLY A 14 -7.76 -9.17 -7.02
CA GLY A 14 -7.21 -10.51 -6.78
C GLY A 14 -5.70 -10.58 -6.46
N GLU A 15 -4.97 -9.46 -6.43
CA GLU A 15 -3.53 -9.48 -6.13
C GLU A 15 -3.05 -8.21 -5.42
N VAL A 16 -1.97 -8.36 -4.64
CA VAL A 16 -1.23 -7.25 -4.04
C VAL A 16 0.21 -7.33 -4.49
N ILE A 17 0.75 -6.19 -4.91
CA ILE A 17 2.18 -6.02 -5.22
C ILE A 17 2.75 -5.07 -4.17
N VAL A 18 3.81 -5.49 -3.50
CA VAL A 18 4.51 -4.69 -2.49
C VAL A 18 5.96 -4.50 -2.92
N THR A 19 6.38 -3.26 -3.07
CA THR A 19 7.72 -2.89 -3.55
C THR A 19 8.42 -2.01 -2.53
N HIS A 20 9.62 -2.39 -2.09
CA HIS A 20 10.53 -1.52 -1.35
C HIS A 20 11.27 -0.62 -2.34
N LEU A 21 10.99 0.68 -2.31
CA LEU A 21 11.46 1.60 -3.35
C LEU A 21 12.98 1.81 -3.32
N GLU A 22 13.60 1.75 -2.15
CA GLU A 22 15.04 1.96 -1.99
C GLU A 22 15.88 0.79 -2.52
N THR A 23 15.34 -0.43 -2.46
CA THR A 23 16.06 -1.65 -2.91
C THR A 23 15.51 -2.24 -4.21
N ASN A 24 14.40 -1.69 -4.71
CA ASN A 24 13.59 -2.27 -5.79
C ASN A 24 13.16 -3.73 -5.56
N LYS A 25 13.20 -4.22 -4.31
CA LYS A 25 12.68 -5.54 -3.96
C LYS A 25 11.16 -5.51 -4.05
N SER A 26 10.59 -6.35 -4.91
CA SER A 26 9.15 -6.44 -5.14
C SER A 26 8.67 -7.86 -4.92
N VAL A 27 7.52 -8.01 -4.24
CA VAL A 27 6.84 -9.28 -4.04
C VAL A 27 5.38 -9.13 -4.43
N THR A 28 4.88 -10.08 -5.22
CA THR A 28 3.48 -10.15 -5.63
C THR A 28 2.84 -11.37 -5.00
N LYS A 29 1.61 -11.23 -4.52
CA LYS A 29 0.83 -12.35 -3.98
C LYS A 29 -0.63 -12.23 -4.33
N LEU A 30 -1.22 -13.37 -4.68
CA LEU A 30 -2.65 -13.51 -4.91
C LEU A 30 -3.41 -13.39 -3.60
N CYS A 31 -4.52 -12.65 -3.62
CA CYS A 31 -5.37 -12.40 -2.48
C CYS A 31 -6.84 -12.37 -2.95
N GLU A 32 -7.54 -13.49 -2.76
CA GLU A 32 -8.94 -13.66 -3.15
C GLU A 32 -9.88 -12.65 -2.48
N ALA A 33 -9.51 -12.16 -1.29
CA ALA A 33 -10.22 -11.11 -0.58
C ALA A 33 -10.32 -9.77 -1.36
N LEU A 34 -9.52 -9.58 -2.42
CA LEU A 34 -9.55 -8.42 -3.31
C LEU A 34 -10.42 -8.61 -4.56
N THR A 35 -11.21 -9.69 -4.65
CA THR A 35 -11.97 -10.03 -5.87
C THR A 35 -13.43 -9.57 -5.86
N HIS A 36 -13.88 -8.95 -4.76
CA HIS A 36 -15.28 -8.58 -4.57
C HIS A 36 -15.78 -7.62 -5.68
N PRO A 37 -17.02 -7.79 -6.20
CA PRO A 37 -17.48 -7.07 -7.39
C PRO A 37 -17.66 -5.56 -7.19
N ARG A 38 -17.91 -5.11 -5.96
CA ARG A 38 -18.25 -3.71 -5.63
C ARG A 38 -17.21 -2.95 -4.80
N THR A 39 -16.16 -3.63 -4.33
CA THR A 39 -15.10 -3.02 -3.52
C THR A 39 -13.83 -3.85 -3.65
N LEU A 40 -12.66 -3.21 -3.57
CA LEU A 40 -11.42 -3.94 -3.39
C LEU A 40 -11.33 -4.55 -1.99
N MET A 41 -11.92 -3.95 -0.96
CA MET A 41 -11.83 -4.43 0.42
C MET A 41 -12.92 -5.48 0.70
N GLY A 42 -12.83 -6.64 0.05
CA GLY A 42 -13.83 -7.71 0.19
C GLY A 42 -13.81 -8.40 1.56
N ASN A 43 -12.62 -8.65 2.11
CA ASN A 43 -12.45 -9.16 3.48
C ASN A 43 -11.23 -8.50 4.17
N PHE A 44 -11.50 -7.65 5.14
CA PHE A 44 -10.48 -6.89 5.87
C PHE A 44 -9.41 -7.78 6.52
N TYR A 45 -9.79 -8.85 7.23
CA TYR A 45 -8.84 -9.66 8.01
C TYR A 45 -7.90 -10.47 7.11
N GLU A 46 -8.41 -10.99 5.99
CA GLU A 46 -7.59 -11.71 5.02
C GLU A 46 -6.59 -10.78 4.34
N ILE A 47 -7.01 -9.56 4.00
CA ILE A 47 -6.13 -8.53 3.41
C ILE A 47 -5.08 -8.09 4.43
N ASP A 48 -5.47 -7.81 5.68
CA ASP A 48 -4.57 -7.45 6.78
C ASP A 48 -3.46 -8.50 6.97
N HIS A 49 -3.84 -9.77 7.05
CA HIS A 49 -2.88 -10.86 7.17
C HIS A 49 -1.96 -10.96 5.93
N CYS A 50 -2.53 -10.87 4.72
CA CYS A 50 -1.77 -10.92 3.48
C CYS A 50 -0.71 -9.81 3.40
N VAL A 51 -1.10 -8.57 3.69
CA VAL A 51 -0.23 -7.40 3.67
C VAL A 51 0.85 -7.51 4.74
N LYS A 52 0.54 -7.92 5.97
CA LYS A 52 1.55 -8.15 7.02
C LYS A 52 2.64 -9.13 6.61
N VAL A 53 2.28 -10.22 5.92
CA VAL A 53 3.25 -11.20 5.42
C VAL A 53 4.12 -10.58 4.32
N LEU A 54 3.50 -9.94 3.33
CA LEU A 54 4.21 -9.29 2.22
C LEU A 54 5.16 -8.18 2.70
N SER A 55 4.71 -7.33 3.62
CA SER A 55 5.50 -6.23 4.17
C SER A 55 6.75 -6.75 4.87
N LYS A 56 6.64 -7.82 5.67
CA LYS A 56 7.79 -8.45 6.34
C LYS A 56 8.77 -9.09 5.36
N GLU A 57 8.25 -9.66 4.27
CA GLU A 57 9.09 -10.29 3.24
C GLU A 57 9.87 -9.24 2.45
N VAL A 58 9.23 -8.12 2.11
CA VAL A 58 9.81 -7.02 1.33
C VAL A 58 10.76 -6.16 2.17
N PHE A 59 10.39 -5.89 3.43
CA PHE A 59 11.14 -5.05 4.34
C PHE A 59 11.26 -5.70 5.71
N SER A 60 12.46 -6.16 6.05
CA SER A 60 12.81 -6.58 7.41
C SER A 60 13.58 -5.46 8.08
N LYS A 61 12.96 -4.87 9.11
CA LYS A 61 13.52 -3.70 9.82
C LYS A 61 14.80 -4.09 10.55
N SER A 62 15.90 -3.39 10.27
CA SER A 62 17.12 -3.44 11.09
C SER A 62 17.04 -2.44 12.26
N LEU A 63 17.92 -2.59 13.26
CA LEU A 63 17.95 -1.74 14.46
C LEU A 63 18.16 -0.24 14.15
N PHE A 64 18.71 0.09 12.98
CA PHE A 64 18.99 1.46 12.54
C PHE A 64 18.00 2.01 11.50
N ASP A 65 16.94 1.26 11.18
CA ASP A 65 15.92 1.69 10.22
C ASP A 65 14.72 2.32 10.92
N LYS A 66 14.23 3.44 10.36
CA LYS A 66 12.91 3.94 10.77
C LYS A 66 11.83 3.02 10.22
N ALA A 67 10.66 3.03 10.86
CA ALA A 67 9.46 2.45 10.27
C ALA A 67 9.20 3.10 8.89
N PRO A 68 8.80 2.29 7.89
CA PRO A 68 8.65 2.74 6.52
C PRO A 68 7.44 3.66 6.36
N ILE A 69 7.54 4.56 5.38
CA ILE A 69 6.39 5.30 4.86
C ILE A 69 5.71 4.43 3.82
N ALA A 70 4.39 4.25 3.93
CA ALA A 70 3.63 3.51 2.96
C ALA A 70 2.97 4.44 1.93
N ILE A 71 3.06 4.03 0.67
CA ILE A 71 2.39 4.67 -0.45
C ILE A 71 1.45 3.64 -1.05
N VAL A 72 0.16 3.95 -1.10
CA VAL A 72 -0.90 2.99 -1.43
C VAL A 72 -1.63 3.42 -2.68
N GLN A 73 -1.54 2.60 -3.74
CA GLN A 73 -2.31 2.73 -4.96
C GLN A 73 -3.39 1.65 -5.03
N LEU A 74 -4.59 2.06 -5.45
CA LEU A 74 -5.78 1.21 -5.48
C LEU A 74 -6.32 1.12 -6.93
N PHE A 75 -6.16 -0.04 -7.57
CA PHE A 75 -6.48 -0.31 -8.98
C PHE A 75 -7.71 -1.21 -9.14
N GLY A 76 -8.85 -0.81 -8.60
CA GLY A 76 -10.04 -1.63 -8.57
C GLY A 76 -11.34 -0.90 -8.86
N PRO A 77 -12.45 -1.64 -8.89
CA PRO A 77 -13.76 -1.07 -9.15
C PRO A 77 -14.14 -0.16 -7.98
N SER A 78 -14.27 1.12 -8.27
CA SER A 78 -14.87 2.10 -7.36
C SER A 78 -15.90 2.89 -8.16
N ASP A 79 -17.17 2.48 -8.05
CA ASP A 79 -18.28 3.18 -8.68
C ASP A 79 -18.44 4.54 -8.01
N GLY A 80 -17.84 5.57 -8.61
CA GLY A 80 -17.81 6.94 -8.07
C GLY A 80 -16.59 7.28 -7.20
N GLY A 81 -15.54 6.44 -7.19
CA GLY A 81 -14.35 6.65 -6.35
C GLY A 81 -14.39 5.85 -5.05
N TYR A 82 -13.26 5.81 -4.33
CA TYR A 82 -13.19 5.11 -3.03
C TYR A 82 -13.85 5.95 -1.95
N THR A 83 -14.66 5.29 -1.14
CA THR A 83 -15.29 5.93 0.03
C THR A 83 -14.26 6.11 1.15
N ASN A 84 -14.51 7.06 2.05
CA ASN A 84 -13.64 7.32 3.21
C ASN A 84 -13.56 6.07 4.13
N VAL A 85 -14.60 5.22 4.14
CA VAL A 85 -14.59 3.95 4.88
C VAL A 85 -13.61 2.96 4.26
N GLU A 86 -13.57 2.86 2.93
CA GLU A 86 -12.61 1.99 2.24
C GLU A 86 -11.18 2.50 2.39
N LEU A 87 -10.95 3.81 2.21
CA LEU A 87 -9.64 4.43 2.41
C LEU A 87 -9.14 4.19 3.84
N ARG A 88 -10.01 4.40 4.84
CA ARG A 88 -9.69 4.09 6.24
C ARG A 88 -9.37 2.62 6.44
N ALA A 89 -10.13 1.70 5.85
CA ALA A 89 -9.85 0.27 5.98
C ALA A 89 -8.46 -0.10 5.42
N PHE A 90 -8.09 0.42 4.25
CA PHE A 90 -6.74 0.22 3.71
C PHE A 90 -5.67 0.88 4.57
N ARG A 91 -5.94 2.06 5.12
CA ARG A 91 -5.02 2.78 6.01
C ARG A 91 -4.71 1.94 7.26
N GLU A 92 -5.73 1.37 7.89
CA GLU A 92 -5.58 0.51 9.07
C GLU A 92 -4.78 -0.76 8.77
N VAL A 93 -5.05 -1.43 7.64
CA VAL A 93 -4.28 -2.60 7.19
C VAL A 93 -2.79 -2.26 7.05
N VAL A 94 -2.48 -1.14 6.41
CA VAL A 94 -1.11 -0.76 6.09
C VAL A 94 -0.36 -0.20 7.30
N LEU A 95 -1.03 0.51 8.21
CA LEU A 95 -0.45 0.87 9.51
C LEU A 95 -0.19 -0.39 10.34
N GLY A 96 -1.13 -1.33 10.33
CA GLY A 96 -1.02 -2.63 11.01
C GLY A 96 0.15 -3.50 10.50
N SER A 97 0.65 -3.25 9.29
CA SER A 97 1.83 -3.94 8.74
C SER A 97 3.17 -3.36 9.19
N GLY A 98 3.16 -2.26 9.96
CA GLY A 98 4.35 -1.64 10.54
C GLY A 98 4.78 -0.34 9.85
N ALA A 99 3.97 0.21 8.95
CA ALA A 99 4.18 1.53 8.40
C ALA A 99 3.95 2.62 9.47
N ARG A 100 4.68 3.74 9.36
CA ARG A 100 4.47 4.89 10.27
C ARG A 100 3.49 5.93 9.72
N ASP A 101 3.44 6.05 8.40
CA ASP A 101 2.65 7.03 7.66
C ASP A 101 2.08 6.32 6.43
N VAL A 102 0.88 6.71 6.01
CA VAL A 102 0.21 6.16 4.83
C VAL A 102 -0.29 7.30 3.96
N TYR A 103 0.04 7.23 2.68
CA TYR A 103 -0.39 8.16 1.65
C TYR A 103 -1.11 7.41 0.52
N PHE A 104 -2.19 7.99 0.02
CA PHE A 104 -2.99 7.43 -1.08
C PHE A 104 -2.86 8.32 -2.32
N PRO A 105 -1.75 8.26 -3.08
CA PRO A 105 -1.65 9.03 -4.31
C PRO A 105 -2.76 8.68 -5.31
N ASP A 106 -3.25 9.69 -6.04
CA ASP A 106 -4.06 9.43 -7.22
C ASP A 106 -3.23 8.62 -8.21
N THR A 107 -3.74 7.44 -8.54
CA THR A 107 -3.09 6.47 -9.42
C THR A 107 -2.89 7.01 -10.83
N LYS A 108 -3.74 7.95 -11.28
CA LYS A 108 -3.62 8.57 -12.61
C LYS A 108 -2.41 9.48 -12.76
N LEU A 109 -1.90 10.01 -11.65
CA LEU A 109 -0.86 11.04 -11.62
C LEU A 109 0.52 10.50 -11.24
N LEU A 110 0.62 9.22 -10.86
CA LEU A 110 1.84 8.63 -10.35
C LEU A 110 2.55 7.85 -11.46
N HIS A 111 3.61 8.44 -12.02
CA HIS A 111 4.31 7.87 -13.17
C HIS A 111 5.67 7.22 -12.85
N SER A 112 6.28 7.54 -11.69
CA SER A 112 7.62 7.03 -11.36
C SER A 112 7.86 6.84 -9.86
N SER A 113 8.64 5.83 -9.49
CA SER A 113 9.15 5.62 -8.12
C SER A 113 9.87 6.84 -7.55
N ILE A 114 10.47 7.67 -8.41
CA ILE A 114 11.16 8.90 -8.02
C ILE A 114 10.15 9.98 -7.57
N ASP A 115 9.01 10.09 -8.26
CA ASP A 115 7.94 11.01 -7.87
C ASP A 115 7.32 10.59 -6.54
N ILE A 116 7.25 9.28 -6.30
CA ILE A 116 6.78 8.71 -5.04
C ILE A 116 7.68 9.14 -3.88
N ILE A 117 8.99 8.98 -4.04
CA ILE A 117 9.97 9.31 -2.99
C ILE A 117 9.98 10.82 -2.72
N ASN A 118 9.86 11.64 -3.77
CA ASN A 118 9.88 13.10 -3.66
C ASN A 118 8.53 13.71 -3.25
N LYS A 119 7.48 12.91 -3.07
CA LYS A 119 6.12 13.37 -2.75
C LYS A 119 5.49 14.28 -3.81
N ASN A 120 5.82 14.07 -5.07
CA ASN A 120 5.26 14.83 -6.19
C ASN A 120 3.92 14.23 -6.66
N TYR A 121 2.92 14.18 -5.78
CA TYR A 121 1.60 13.65 -6.09
C TYR A 121 0.50 14.28 -5.23
N ILE A 122 -0.72 14.28 -5.78
CA ILE A 122 -1.93 14.65 -5.07
C ILE A 122 -2.48 13.39 -4.41
N CYS A 123 -2.77 13.45 -3.12
CA CYS A 123 -3.40 12.36 -2.39
C CYS A 123 -4.92 12.40 -2.57
N LEU A 124 -5.55 11.23 -2.57
CA LEU A 124 -6.98 11.10 -2.32
C LEU A 124 -7.26 11.66 -0.92
N GLU A 125 -8.24 12.57 -0.83
CA GLU A 125 -8.65 13.16 0.44
C GLU A 125 -9.40 12.11 1.29
N ASP A 126 -9.13 12.11 2.60
CA ASP A 126 -9.83 11.31 3.62
C ASP A 126 -11.10 12.00 4.12
#